data_AF-A0A1V4U476-F1
#
_entry.id   AF-A0A1V4U476-F1
#
_cell.length_a   1.000
_cell.length_b   1.000
_cell.length_c   1.000
_cell.angle_alpha   90.00
_cell.angle_beta   90.00
_cell.angle_gamma   90.00
#
_symmetry.space_group_name_H-M   'P 1'
#
loop_
_entity.id
_entity.type
_entity.pdbx_description
1 polymer ?
#
loop_
_entity_poly.entity_id
_entity_poly.type
_entity_poly.pdbx_seq_one_letter_code
_entity_poly.pdbx_strand_id
1 'polypeptide(L)' 'MRIREALTKIGAPTSAKELGVTKEQVIEALVTAHQIRRDRFTILGMGLTKEAAERIASITRVI' A
#
# COMPACT_ATOMS: atom_id res chain seq x y z
N MET A 1 5.56 7.20 13.47
CA MET A 1 5.28 5.90 12.82
C MET A 1 6.54 5.04 12.88
N ARG A 2 6.65 4.13 13.86
CA ARG A 2 7.91 3.39 14.13
C ARG A 2 8.49 2.68 12.89
N ILE A 3 7.66 2.01 12.10
CA ILE A 3 8.11 1.28 10.89
C ILE A 3 8.57 2.25 9.79
N ARG A 4 7.77 3.29 9.51
CA ARG A 4 8.13 4.32 8.52
C ARG A 4 9.46 4.99 8.88
N GLU A 5 9.64 5.39 10.13
CA GLU A 5 10.88 6.03 10.60
C GLU A 5 12.09 5.10 10.46
N ALA A 6 11.93 3.81 10.73
CA ALA A 6 12.99 2.83 10.53
C ALA A 6 13.37 2.71 9.04
N LEU A 7 12.39 2.64 8.14
CA LEU A 7 12.62 2.62 6.69
C LEU A 7 13.32 3.89 6.19
N THR A 8 12.84 5.07 6.62
CA THR A 8 13.47 6.35 6.27
C THR A 8 14.92 6.44 6.77
N LYS A 9 15.21 5.95 7.99
CA LYS A 9 16.57 5.95 8.55
C LYS A 9 17.58 5.12 7.74
N ILE A 10 17.13 4.05 7.09
CA ILE A 10 17.98 3.19 6.25
C ILE A 10 17.98 3.62 4.78
N GLY A 11 17.30 4.71 4.44
CA GLY A 11 17.19 5.20 3.05
C GLY A 11 16.22 4.42 2.17
N ALA A 12 15.32 3.60 2.75
CA ALA A 12 14.30 2.88 2.00
C ALA A 12 13.13 3.81 1.63
N PRO A 13 12.50 3.62 0.45
CA PRO A 13 11.37 4.44 0.02
C PRO A 13 10.15 4.21 0.91
N THR A 14 9.44 5.29 1.22
CA THR A 14 8.24 5.29 2.06
C THR A 14 7.04 5.97 1.40
N SER A 15 7.17 6.37 0.14
CA SER A 15 6.09 6.92 -0.69
C SER A 15 6.14 6.36 -2.11
N ALA A 16 5.02 6.42 -2.82
CA ALA A 16 4.88 6.04 -4.23
C ALA A 16 5.88 6.82 -5.10
N LYS A 17 6.04 8.11 -4.80
CA LYS A 17 6.99 8.99 -5.48
C LYS A 17 8.44 8.52 -5.30
N GLU A 18 8.85 8.18 -4.08
CA GLU A 18 10.19 7.65 -3.82
C GLU A 18 10.42 6.29 -4.48
N LEU A 19 9.37 5.47 -4.58
CA LEU A 19 9.41 4.15 -5.24
C LEU A 19 9.37 4.25 -6.78
N GLY A 20 8.98 5.38 -7.35
CA GLY A 20 8.87 5.57 -8.80
C GLY A 20 7.59 4.99 -9.43
N VAL A 21 6.50 4.90 -8.65
CA VAL A 21 5.20 4.41 -9.11
C VAL A 21 4.11 5.48 -8.98
N THR A 22 3.07 5.40 -9.79
CA THR A 22 1.95 6.35 -9.71
C THR A 22 1.00 6.01 -8.56
N LYS A 23 0.21 6.99 -8.13
CA LYS A 23 -0.86 6.80 -7.16
C LYS A 23 -1.85 5.74 -7.63
N GLU A 24 -2.18 5.75 -8.91
CA GLU A 24 -3.14 4.83 -9.52
C GLU A 24 -2.64 3.39 -9.46
N GLN A 25 -1.35 3.16 -9.73
CA GLN A 25 -0.72 1.85 -9.61
C GLN A 25 -0.77 1.31 -8.17
N VAL A 26 -0.53 2.18 -7.17
CA VAL A 26 -0.63 1.77 -5.75
C VAL A 26 -2.06 1.38 -5.39
N ILE A 27 -3.05 2.18 -5.81
CA ILE A 27 -4.46 1.90 -5.51
C ILE A 27 -4.90 0.60 -6.19
N GLU A 28 -4.58 0.41 -7.47
CA GLU A 28 -4.90 -0.82 -8.21
C GLU A 28 -4.26 -2.06 -7.57
N ALA A 29 -2.99 -1.96 -7.17
CA ALA A 29 -2.29 -3.03 -6.49
C ALA A 29 -2.96 -3.39 -5.15
N LEU A 30 -3.36 -2.40 -4.34
CA LEU A 30 -4.04 -2.64 -3.07
C LEU A 30 -5.39 -3.34 -3.24
N VAL A 31 -6.17 -2.95 -4.24
CA VAL A 31 -7.48 -3.54 -4.53
C VAL A 31 -7.33 -5.00 -4.99
N THR A 32 -6.34 -5.28 -5.83
CA THR A 32 -6.15 -6.60 -6.48
C THR A 32 -5.26 -7.56 -5.71
N ALA A 33 -4.49 -7.10 -4.71
CA ALA A 33 -3.49 -7.90 -3.99
C ALA A 33 -4.04 -9.22 -3.40
N HIS A 34 -5.29 -9.22 -2.91
CA HIS A 34 -5.94 -10.41 -2.35
C HIS A 34 -6.13 -11.54 -3.38
N GLN A 35 -6.08 -11.24 -4.68
CA GLN A 35 -6.31 -12.19 -5.76
C GLN A 35 -5.04 -12.94 -6.19
N ILE A 36 -3.85 -12.46 -5.78
CA ILE A 36 -2.56 -13.04 -6.17
C ILE A 36 -2.39 -14.45 -5.58
N ARG A 37 -2.80 -14.67 -4.33
CA ARG A 37 -2.73 -15.95 -3.62
C ARG A 37 -4.02 -16.22 -2.87
N ARG A 38 -5.04 -16.67 -3.62
CA ARG A 38 -6.41 -16.82 -3.14
C ARG A 38 -6.57 -17.84 -2.01
N ASP A 39 -5.64 -18.77 -1.87
CA ASP A 39 -5.56 -19.78 -0.81
C ASP A 39 -5.07 -19.23 0.54
N ARG A 40 -4.50 -18.02 0.55
CA ARG A 40 -3.88 -17.42 1.73
C ARG A 40 -4.76 -16.35 2.37
N PHE A 41 -5.22 -16.63 3.58
CA PHE A 41 -5.89 -15.62 4.40
C PHE A 41 -4.91 -14.52 4.85
N THR A 42 -5.33 -13.26 4.73
CA THR A 42 -4.61 -12.07 5.20
C THR A 42 -5.59 -11.03 5.74
N ILE A 43 -5.09 -9.92 6.27
CA ILE A 43 -5.92 -8.78 6.69
C ILE A 43 -6.78 -8.19 5.56
N LEU A 44 -6.43 -8.44 4.29
CA LEU A 44 -7.19 -7.95 3.15
C LEU A 44 -8.52 -8.69 2.93
N GLY A 45 -8.71 -9.89 3.50
CA GLY A 45 -9.95 -10.66 3.36
C GLY A 45 -10.43 -10.77 1.89
N MET A 46 -11.64 -10.28 1.63
CA MET A 46 -12.27 -10.25 0.29
C MET A 46 -11.79 -9.09 -0.60
N GLY A 47 -10.79 -8.32 -0.16
CA GLY A 47 -10.25 -7.16 -0.85
C GLY A 47 -10.70 -5.82 -0.27
N LEU A 48 -9.99 -4.76 -0.65
CA LEU A 48 -10.34 -3.38 -0.33
C LEU A 48 -11.19 -2.79 -1.44
N THR A 49 -12.13 -1.90 -1.11
CA THR A 49 -12.72 -1.01 -2.11
C THR A 49 -11.68 0.02 -2.55
N LYS A 50 -11.88 0.62 -3.73
CA LYS A 50 -10.99 1.66 -4.25
C LYS A 50 -10.88 2.85 -3.29
N GLU A 51 -12.01 3.25 -2.69
CA GLU A 51 -12.10 4.35 -1.72
C GLU A 51 -11.34 4.04 -0.44
N ALA A 52 -11.45 2.79 0.05
CA ALA A 52 -10.70 2.34 1.22
C ALA A 52 -9.19 2.31 0.94
N ALA A 53 -8.79 1.83 -0.23
CA ALA A 53 -7.39 1.81 -0.68
C ALA A 53 -6.81 3.23 -0.82
N GLU A 54 -7.54 4.15 -1.44
CA GLU A 54 -7.13 5.56 -1.58
C GLU A 54 -7.03 6.24 -0.21
N ARG A 55 -8.02 6.04 0.67
CA ARG A 55 -8.03 6.61 2.02
C ARG A 55 -6.85 6.13 2.85
N ILE A 56 -6.58 4.82 2.87
CA ILE A 56 -5.49 4.28 3.68
C ILE A 56 -4.13 4.70 3.14
N ALA A 57 -3.94 4.70 1.82
CA ALA A 57 -2.70 5.16 1.20
C ALA A 57 -2.43 6.64 1.50
N SER A 58 -3.48 7.49 1.52
CA SER A 58 -3.37 8.91 1.86
C SER A 58 -3.05 9.14 3.35
N ILE A 59 -3.78 8.49 4.26
CA ILE A 59 -3.56 8.65 5.72
C ILE A 59 -2.16 8.16 6.13
N THR A 60 -1.64 7.14 5.46
CA THR A 60 -0.29 6.62 5.70
C THR A 60 0.81 7.37 4.94
N ARG A 61 0.43 8.36 4.12
CA ARG A 61 1.31 9.18 3.26
C ARG A 61 2.11 8.34 2.25
N VAL A 62 1.57 7.20 1.86
CA VAL A 62 2.13 6.39 0.76
C VAL A 62 1.88 7.10 -0.57
N ILE A 63 0.72 7.74 -0.72
CA ILE A 63 0.38 8.64 -1.84
C ILE A 63 0.18 10.07 -1.35
#